data_AF-A0A6M3L6D5-F1
#
_entry.id   AF-A0A6M3L6D5-F1
#
_cell.length_a   1.000
_cell.length_b   1.000
_cell.length_c   1.000
_cell.angle_alpha   90.00
_cell.angle_beta   90.00
_cell.angle_gamma   90.00
#
_symmetry.space_group_name_H-M   'P 1'
#
loop_
_entity.id
_entity.type
_entity.pdbx_description
1 polymer ?
#
loop_
_entity_poly.entity_id
_entity_poly.type
_entity_poly.pdbx_seq_one_letter_code
_entity_poly.pdbx_strand_id
1 'polypeptide(L)'
;MNAGHPDFYRMTEEENRLYSKKNKDYAQGGNPMGNFMRVGNILSNYPGLNLKSPTVVALVYMMKQLDSALWMLSNKYEGEVENIDTRLQDVSIYAKLARILHNMEVPKVEEPLESQWILPGALDKAC
;
A
#
# COMPACT_ATOMS: atom_id res chain seq x y z
N MET A 1 21.65 -37.77 -11.32
CA MET A 1 21.60 -36.66 -12.30
C MET A 1 20.16 -36.21 -12.38
N ASN A 2 19.86 -34.93 -12.15
CA ASN A 2 18.50 -34.42 -12.23
C ASN A 2 18.09 -34.30 -13.71
N ALA A 3 16.89 -34.74 -14.07
CA ALA A 3 16.39 -34.77 -15.45
C ALA A 3 15.93 -33.38 -15.98
N GLY A 4 15.90 -32.36 -15.12
CA GLY A 4 15.52 -30.99 -15.48
C GLY A 4 16.70 -30.08 -15.84
N HIS A 5 16.40 -28.90 -16.38
CA HIS A 5 17.41 -27.88 -16.71
C HIS A 5 18.14 -27.41 -15.43
N PRO A 6 19.49 -27.46 -15.36
CA PRO A 6 20.24 -27.11 -14.15
C PRO A 6 19.91 -25.73 -13.55
N ASP A 7 19.67 -24.72 -14.40
CA ASP A 7 19.26 -23.39 -13.92
C ASP A 7 17.94 -23.39 -13.16
N PHE A 8 17.01 -24.30 -13.47
CA PHE A 8 15.75 -24.40 -12.71
C PHE A 8 16.05 -24.67 -11.24
N TYR A 9 16.90 -25.67 -10.96
CA TYR A 9 17.26 -26.03 -9.59
C TYR A 9 18.08 -24.94 -8.90
N ARG A 10 18.98 -24.26 -9.64
CA ARG A 10 19.74 -23.12 -9.12
C ARG A 10 18.80 -21.98 -8.69
N MET A 11 17.86 -21.60 -9.55
CA MET A 11 16.86 -20.56 -9.24
C MET A 11 15.98 -20.96 -8.05
N THR A 12 15.52 -22.22 -8.00
CA THR A 12 14.76 -22.73 -6.84
C THR A 12 15.56 -22.67 -5.54
N GLU A 13 16.86 -22.97 -5.58
CA GLU A 13 17.72 -22.88 -4.41
C GLU A 13 17.90 -21.43 -3.95
N GLU A 14 18.07 -20.49 -4.88
CA GLU A 14 18.12 -19.05 -4.61
C GLU A 14 16.80 -18.55 -3.99
N GLU A 15 15.65 -18.98 -4.52
CA GLU A 15 14.32 -18.67 -3.99
C GLU A 15 14.13 -19.21 -2.57
N ASN A 16 14.58 -20.44 -2.29
CA ASN A 16 14.51 -21.03 -0.95
C ASN A 16 15.35 -20.25 0.07
N ARG A 17 16.55 -19.79 -0.33
CA ARG A 17 17.40 -18.94 0.51
C ARG A 17 16.73 -17.60 0.78
N LEU A 18 16.18 -16.97 -0.25
CA LEU A 18 15.46 -15.69 -0.14
C LEU A 18 14.22 -15.82 0.75
N TYR A 19 13.43 -16.87 0.57
CA TYR A 19 12.26 -17.18 1.38
C TYR A 19 12.63 -17.32 2.86
N SER A 20 13.69 -18.07 3.16
CA SER A 20 14.17 -18.28 4.53
C SER A 20 14.60 -16.96 5.18
N LYS A 21 15.35 -16.12 4.45
CA LYS A 21 15.78 -14.80 4.93
C LYS A 21 14.58 -13.89 5.21
N LYS A 22 13.62 -13.82 4.27
CA LYS A 22 12.40 -13.04 4.42
C LYS A 22 11.54 -13.52 5.60
N ASN A 23 11.35 -14.82 5.76
CA ASN A 23 10.59 -15.34 6.90
C ASN A 23 11.22 -15.01 8.25
N LYS A 24 12.56 -15.03 8.33
CA LYS A 24 13.25 -14.57 9.52
C LYS A 24 12.90 -13.10 9.83
N ASP A 25 12.82 -12.27 8.80
CA ASP A 25 12.48 -10.85 8.95
C ASP A 25 11.05 -10.57 9.44
N TYR A 26 10.09 -11.45 9.18
CA TYR A 26 8.68 -11.24 9.56
C TYR A 26 8.22 -12.08 10.78
N ALA A 27 8.99 -13.10 11.16
CA ALA A 27 8.56 -14.07 12.16
C ALA A 27 9.59 -14.35 13.25
N GLN A 28 10.91 -14.16 13.03
CA GLN A 28 11.97 -14.51 14.00
C GLN A 28 11.80 -15.90 14.66
N GLY A 29 11.25 -16.88 13.93
CA GLY A 29 10.95 -18.22 14.47
C GLY A 29 9.53 -18.41 15.03
N GLY A 30 8.72 -17.36 15.06
CA GLY A 30 7.27 -17.41 15.25
C GLY A 30 6.51 -17.90 14.01
N ASN A 31 5.21 -17.59 13.92
CA ASN A 31 4.40 -18.02 12.79
C ASN A 31 4.83 -17.32 11.48
N PRO A 32 5.32 -18.06 10.46
CA PRO A 32 5.79 -17.50 9.20
C PRO A 32 4.70 -16.77 8.39
N MET A 33 3.43 -17.02 8.69
CA MET A 33 2.27 -16.39 8.05
C MET A 33 1.61 -15.32 8.94
N GLY A 34 2.25 -14.93 10.04
CA GLY A 34 1.67 -14.04 11.05
C GLY A 34 1.25 -12.67 10.52
N ASN A 35 2.02 -12.11 9.58
CA ASN A 35 1.70 -10.84 8.92
C ASN A 35 0.40 -10.92 8.11
N PHE A 36 0.18 -11.99 7.35
CA PHE A 36 -1.05 -12.20 6.59
C PHE A 36 -2.27 -12.30 7.50
N MET A 37 -2.15 -13.02 8.63
CA MET A 37 -3.23 -13.13 9.60
C MET A 37 -3.56 -11.79 10.26
N ARG A 38 -2.54 -10.99 10.63
CA ARG A 38 -2.77 -9.65 11.23
C ARG A 38 -3.44 -8.69 10.26
N VAL A 39 -2.94 -8.60 9.02
CA VAL A 39 -3.57 -7.78 7.97
C VAL A 39 -5.00 -8.27 7.68
N GLY A 40 -5.22 -9.58 7.59
CA GLY A 40 -6.56 -10.16 7.40
C GLY A 40 -7.54 -9.78 8.52
N ASN A 41 -7.11 -9.86 9.78
CA ASN A 41 -7.90 -9.46 10.94
C ASN A 41 -8.19 -7.94 10.98
N ILE A 42 -7.30 -7.11 10.43
CA ILE A 42 -7.59 -5.68 10.30
C ILE A 42 -8.66 -5.47 9.22
N LEU A 43 -8.53 -6.13 8.07
CA LEU A 43 -9.47 -6.00 6.95
C LEU A 43 -10.87 -6.52 7.29
N SER A 44 -11.00 -7.50 8.18
CA SER A 44 -12.32 -7.99 8.61
C SER A 44 -13.16 -6.93 9.34
N ASN A 45 -12.55 -5.85 9.82
CA ASN A 45 -13.29 -4.72 10.42
C ASN A 45 -13.99 -3.84 9.36
N TYR A 46 -13.74 -4.05 8.07
CA TYR A 46 -14.24 -3.21 6.98
C TYR A 46 -14.96 -4.04 5.89
N PRO A 47 -16.10 -4.68 6.21
CA PRO A 47 -16.79 -5.59 5.28
C PRO A 47 -17.30 -4.92 4.00
N GLY A 48 -17.49 -3.59 3.99
CA GLY A 48 -17.90 -2.82 2.81
C GLY A 48 -16.75 -2.37 1.91
N LEU A 49 -15.51 -2.74 2.21
CA LEU A 49 -14.33 -2.26 1.50
C LEU A 49 -14.26 -2.86 0.08
N ASN A 50 -14.21 -2.00 -0.95
CA ASN A 50 -14.03 -2.43 -2.33
C ASN A 50 -12.56 -2.79 -2.59
N LEU A 51 -12.20 -4.07 -2.46
CA LEU A 51 -10.83 -4.56 -2.71
C LEU A 51 -10.33 -4.38 -4.16
N LYS A 52 -11.20 -4.01 -5.11
CA LYS A 52 -10.79 -3.67 -6.48
C LYS A 52 -10.34 -2.22 -6.64
N SER A 53 -10.63 -1.34 -5.68
CA SER A 53 -10.22 0.06 -5.76
C SER A 53 -8.70 0.18 -5.67
N PRO A 54 -8.03 0.83 -6.64
CA PRO A 54 -6.62 1.19 -6.53
C PRO A 54 -6.27 1.92 -5.22
N THR A 55 -7.14 2.83 -4.74
CA THR A 55 -6.95 3.51 -3.45
C THR A 55 -6.87 2.50 -2.31
N VAL A 56 -7.80 1.55 -2.26
CA VAL A 56 -7.80 0.49 -1.25
C VAL A 56 -6.55 -0.39 -1.35
N VAL A 57 -6.13 -0.77 -2.55
CA VAL A 57 -4.92 -1.58 -2.76
C VAL A 57 -3.68 -0.85 -2.21
N ALA A 58 -3.53 0.45 -2.47
CA ALA A 58 -2.44 1.26 -1.93
C ALA A 58 -2.46 1.28 -0.39
N LEU A 59 -3.64 1.42 0.23
CA LEU A 59 -3.79 1.37 1.68
C LEU A 59 -3.46 0.00 2.27
N VAL A 60 -3.77 -1.10 1.59
CA VAL A 60 -3.40 -2.46 2.01
C VAL A 60 -1.88 -2.65 1.97
N TYR A 61 -1.21 -2.16 0.91
CA TYR A 61 0.25 -2.20 0.84
C TYR A 61 0.91 -1.34 1.93
N MET A 62 0.36 -0.15 2.20
CA MET A 62 0.78 0.68 3.32
C MET A 62 0.64 -0.06 4.67
N MET A 63 -0.51 -0.71 4.89
CA MET A 63 -0.79 -1.46 6.12
C MET A 63 0.22 -2.59 6.34
N LYS A 64 0.58 -3.31 5.27
CA LYS A 64 1.60 -4.36 5.34
C LYS A 64 2.97 -3.81 5.79
N GLN A 65 3.38 -2.65 5.28
CA GLN A 65 4.65 -2.04 5.66
C GLN A 65 4.62 -1.51 7.10
N LEU A 66 3.50 -0.91 7.50
CA LEU A 66 3.30 -0.47 8.88
C LEU A 66 3.29 -1.64 9.87
N ASP A 67 2.59 -2.74 9.56
CA ASP A 67 2.59 -3.96 10.38
C ASP A 67 4.00 -4.52 10.56
N SER A 68 4.78 -4.55 9.48
CA SER A 68 6.17 -5.03 9.53
C SER A 68 7.03 -4.15 10.44
N ALA A 69 6.92 -2.83 10.33
CA ALA A 69 7.66 -1.88 11.19
C ALA A 69 7.24 -2.01 12.67
N LEU A 70 5.95 -2.13 12.96
CA LEU A 70 5.45 -2.31 14.33
C LEU A 70 5.90 -3.64 14.93
N TRP A 71 5.88 -4.71 14.13
CA TRP A 71 6.36 -6.02 14.55
C TRP A 71 7.87 -5.98 14.84
N MET A 72 8.67 -5.34 13.98
CA MET A 72 10.11 -5.12 14.16
C MET A 72 10.41 -4.37 15.46
N LEU A 73 9.71 -3.26 15.70
CA LEU A 73 9.81 -2.48 16.94
C LEU A 73 9.47 -3.32 18.18
N SER A 74 8.39 -4.09 18.13
CA SER A 74 7.94 -4.97 19.23
C SER A 74 8.98 -6.03 19.61
N ASN A 75 9.70 -6.55 18.60
CA ASN A 75 10.71 -7.59 18.78
C ASN A 75 12.14 -7.04 18.90
N LYS A 76 12.32 -5.71 18.93
CA LYS A 76 13.64 -5.04 18.94
C LYS A 76 14.55 -5.55 17.81
N TYR A 77 13.99 -5.66 16.61
CA TYR A 77 14.65 -6.21 15.43
C TYR A 77 14.69 -5.20 14.29
N GLU A 78 15.82 -5.08 13.62
CA GLU A 78 16.02 -4.04 12.60
C GLU A 78 15.74 -4.52 11.16
N GLY A 79 15.66 -5.83 10.90
CA GLY A 79 15.49 -6.36 9.53
C GLY A 79 16.81 -6.56 8.77
N GLU A 80 16.92 -7.67 8.03
CA GLU A 80 18.10 -7.99 7.20
C GLU A 80 17.94 -7.65 5.71
N VAL A 81 16.71 -7.56 5.20
CA VAL A 81 16.41 -7.20 3.80
C VAL A 81 15.90 -5.76 3.70
N GLU A 82 14.92 -5.40 4.53
CA GLU A 82 14.35 -4.05 4.62
C GLU A 82 14.26 -3.70 6.11
N ASN A 83 14.65 -2.49 6.46
CA ASN A 83 14.70 -2.04 7.86
C ASN A 83 13.50 -1.16 8.24
N ILE A 84 13.43 -0.77 9.52
CA ILE A 84 12.31 0.03 10.02
C ILE A 84 12.16 1.33 9.22
N ASP A 85 13.26 2.02 8.93
CA ASP A 85 13.22 3.27 8.17
C ASP A 85 12.72 3.07 6.74
N THR A 86 13.24 2.08 5.99
CA THR A 86 12.78 1.82 4.61
C THR A 86 11.31 1.42 4.58
N ARG A 87 10.81 0.69 5.59
CA ARG A 87 9.39 0.36 5.73
C ARG A 87 8.53 1.61 5.96
N LEU A 88 9.00 2.54 6.79
CA LEU A 88 8.30 3.81 7.06
C LEU A 88 8.34 4.77 5.86
N GLN A 89 9.42 4.73 5.06
CA GLN A 89 9.48 5.43 3.78
C GLN A 89 8.39 4.93 2.82
N ASP A 90 8.22 3.61 2.70
CA ASP A 90 7.13 3.03 1.91
C ASP A 90 5.75 3.45 2.43
N VAL A 91 5.55 3.50 3.75
CA VAL A 91 4.31 4.03 4.34
C VAL A 91 4.03 5.46 3.86
N SER A 92 5.06 6.32 3.90
CA SER A 92 4.96 7.71 3.41
C SER A 92 4.63 7.79 1.91
N ILE A 93 5.21 6.91 1.09
CA ILE A 93 4.95 6.83 -0.35
C ILE A 93 3.51 6.37 -0.60
N TYR A 94 3.09 5.25 -0.01
CA TYR A 94 1.75 4.70 -0.22
C TYR A 94 0.65 5.62 0.29
N ALA A 95 0.88 6.37 1.39
CA ALA A 95 -0.06 7.39 1.84
C ALA A 95 -0.29 8.48 0.79
N LYS A 96 0.77 8.95 0.12
CA LYS A 96 0.66 9.96 -0.95
C LYS A 96 -0.04 9.38 -2.17
N LEU A 97 0.30 8.15 -2.57
CA LEU A 97 -0.36 7.48 -3.69
C LEU A 97 -1.86 7.26 -3.44
N ALA A 98 -2.23 6.81 -2.23
CA ALA A 98 -3.64 6.63 -1.86
C ALA A 98 -4.43 7.94 -1.97
N ARG A 99 -3.86 9.08 -1.56
CA ARG A 99 -4.49 10.41 -1.72
C ARG A 99 -4.71 10.77 -3.19
N ILE A 100 -3.70 10.52 -4.04
CA ILE A 100 -3.80 10.80 -5.48
C ILE A 100 -4.89 9.93 -6.11
N LEU A 101 -4.86 8.62 -5.86
CA LEU A 101 -5.83 7.67 -6.39
C LEU A 101 -7.25 8.00 -5.93
N HIS A 102 -7.42 8.36 -4.66
CA HIS A 102 -8.72 8.76 -4.12
C HIS A 102 -9.28 9.97 -4.89
N ASN A 103 -8.46 10.99 -5.12
CA ASN A 103 -8.88 12.19 -5.87
C ASN A 103 -9.20 11.89 -7.35
N MET A 104 -8.66 10.81 -7.91
CA MET A 104 -8.98 10.36 -9.28
C MET A 104 -10.26 9.54 -9.33
N GLU A 105 -10.57 8.79 -8.27
CA GLU A 105 -11.77 7.95 -8.15
C GLU A 105 -13.02 8.75 -7.74
N VAL A 106 -12.85 9.84 -6.98
CA VAL A 106 -13.97 10.70 -6.58
C VAL A 106 -14.53 11.41 -7.83
N PRO A 107 -15.82 11.23 -8.15
CA PRO A 107 -16.46 11.98 -9.23
C PRO A 107 -16.26 13.47 -8.99
N LYS A 108 -15.68 14.17 -9.97
CA LYS A 108 -15.64 15.62 -9.94
C LYS A 108 -17.07 16.11 -10.08
N VAL A 109 -17.59 16.77 -9.06
CA VAL A 109 -18.86 17.50 -9.18
C VAL A 109 -18.62 18.56 -10.26
N GLU A 110 -19.33 18.48 -11.38
CA GLU A 110 -19.35 19.57 -12.34
C GLU A 110 -19.96 20.77 -11.63
N GLU A 111 -19.19 21.87 -11.51
CA GLU A 111 -19.76 23.11 -10.99
C GLU A 111 -20.93 23.53 -11.89
N PRO A 112 -22.06 23.98 -11.31
CA PRO A 112 -23.17 24.50 -12.10
C PRO A 112 -22.68 25.66 -12.99
N LEU A 113 -22.99 25.60 -14.29
CA LEU A 113 -22.70 26.63 -15.29
C LEU A 113 -23.20 28.04 -14.91
N GLU A 114 -24.07 28.15 -13.91
CA GLU A 114 -24.67 29.41 -13.44
C GLU A 114 -23.69 30.32 -12.67
N SER A 115 -22.55 29.82 -12.19
CA SER A 115 -21.53 30.66 -11.51
C SER A 115 -20.67 31.49 -12.47
N GLN A 116 -20.78 31.26 -13.79
CA GLN A 116 -19.97 31.95 -14.81
C GLN A 116 -20.59 33.23 -15.37
N TRP A 117 -21.79 33.65 -14.91
CA TRP A 117 -22.54 34.77 -15.49
C TRP A 117 -22.92 35.89 -14.51
N ILE A 118 -22.03 36.28 -13.61
CA ILE A 118 -22.15 37.62 -12.98
C ILE A 118 -21.09 38.53 -13.59
N LEU A 119 -21.44 39.15 -14.72
CA LEU A 119 -20.83 40.41 -15.17
C LEU A 119 -21.64 41.57 -14.58
N PRO A 120 -21.16 42.33 -13.59
CA PRO A 120 -21.71 43.64 -13.29
C PRO A 120 -20.95 44.67 -14.14
N GLY A 121 -21.54 45.10 -15.26
CA GLY A 121 -20.94 46.16 -16.08
C GLY A 121 -21.78 46.68 -17.25
N ALA A 122 -22.80 45.95 -17.70
CA ALA A 122 -23.64 46.38 -18.83
C ALA A 122 -24.98 46.95 -18.34
N LEU A 123 -24.96 48.15 -17.75
CA LEU A 123 -26.10 49.06 -17.80
C LEU A 123 -25.57 50.45 -18.13
N ASP A 124 -25.63 50.71 -19.43
CA ASP A 124 -25.36 51.98 -20.07
C ASP A 124 -26.13 53.12 -19.40
N LYS A 125 -25.44 54.26 -19.25
CA LYS A 125 -26.03 55.54 -18.93
C LYS A 125 -26.91 55.98 -20.10
N ALA A 126 -28.21 55.76 -19.96
CA ALA A 126 -29.23 56.54 -20.65
C ALA A 126 -29.95 57.42 -19.61
N CYS A 127 -29.54 58.68 -19.55
CA CYS A 127 -30.28 59.90 -19.19
C CYS A 127 -29.29 61.01 -18.81
#